data_AF-G8TK24-F1
#
_entry.id   AF-G8TK24-F1
#
_cell.length_a   1.000
_cell.length_b   1.000
_cell.length_c   1.000
_cell.angle_alpha   90.00
_cell.angle_beta   90.00
_cell.angle_gamma   90.00
#
_symmetry.space_group_name_H-M   'P 1'
#
loop_
_entity.id
_entity.type
_entity.pdbx_description
1 polymer ?
#
loop_
_entity_poly.entity_id
_entity_poly.type
_entity_poly.pdbx_seq_one_letter_code
_entity_poly.pdbx_strand_id
1 'polypeptide(L)'
;MKTIRVNAYEVALVFKRGAYQRMLKEGKYWFRGNETVKIYNITQPFNAPVELNILLQDAELADALHVVEVKDNEIVLAYENGLLKQVLTAGRFTFWKSVIQYDFVRADVSKVAITENIDRATLQHRLVTPYVRSFSIESFEQGVLYIDGKFVQTLKAGVYYWWKNGIAIAVNKLDMRQQHVEINGQEILTKDKAALRINAWAQYKVTDIEKSLVQNKDFSYQLYAIFQLALREYVGGLAFDELLEKKESITPFILEAVKTKTEVLGVEVTGFGIRDIILPGDVKEIMNQVLIAEKKAQANTIMRREETASTRSLLNTAKLMEENSMLWKLKEMEYVEKIADKISSISVNGNGVLIDQLKQILVSQK
;
A
#
# COMPACT_ATOMS: atom_id res chain seq x y z
N MET A 1 -61.64 -54.25 -9.74
CA MET A 1 -61.71 -52.79 -9.49
C MET A 1 -60.80 -52.48 -8.32
N LYS A 2 -60.07 -51.36 -8.35
CA LYS A 2 -59.21 -50.95 -7.24
C LYS A 2 -59.75 -49.64 -6.65
N THR A 3 -59.89 -49.59 -5.34
CA THR A 3 -60.25 -48.36 -4.62
C THR A 3 -58.96 -47.70 -4.16
N ILE A 4 -58.79 -46.41 -4.46
CA ILE A 4 -57.65 -45.64 -3.97
C ILE A 4 -58.21 -44.46 -3.17
N ARG A 5 -57.63 -44.24 -2.00
CA ARG A 5 -57.93 -43.10 -1.14
C ARG A 5 -56.84 -42.05 -1.36
N VAL A 6 -57.25 -40.84 -1.69
CA VAL A 6 -56.40 -39.66 -1.75
C VAL A 6 -56.59 -38.93 -0.42
N ASN A 7 -55.54 -38.82 0.38
CA ASN A 7 -55.61 -38.20 1.69
C ASN A 7 -55.50 -36.66 1.59
N ALA A 8 -55.75 -35.97 2.70
CA ALA A 8 -55.47 -34.54 2.81
C ALA A 8 -53.99 -34.25 2.45
N TYR A 9 -53.75 -33.17 1.71
CA TYR A 9 -52.44 -32.80 1.15
C TYR A 9 -51.88 -33.76 0.08
N GLU A 10 -52.71 -34.63 -0.48
CA GLU A 10 -52.38 -35.46 -1.64
C GLU A 10 -53.24 -35.10 -2.85
N VAL A 11 -52.65 -35.23 -4.04
CA VAL A 11 -53.32 -35.08 -5.33
C VAL A 11 -53.04 -36.31 -6.17
N ALA A 12 -54.07 -36.87 -6.80
CA ALA A 12 -53.92 -38.03 -7.67
C ALA A 12 -54.06 -37.63 -9.15
N LEU A 13 -53.08 -38.03 -9.96
CA LEU A 13 -53.13 -37.92 -11.42
C LEU A 13 -53.52 -39.26 -12.02
N VAL A 14 -54.59 -39.27 -12.81
CA VAL A 14 -55.14 -40.49 -13.43
C VAL A 14 -54.67 -40.59 -14.88
N PHE A 15 -54.08 -41.73 -15.22
CA PHE A 15 -53.64 -42.09 -16.56
C PHE A 15 -54.43 -43.29 -17.07
N LYS A 16 -54.80 -43.29 -18.35
CA LYS A 16 -55.46 -44.42 -19.01
C LYS A 16 -54.66 -44.78 -20.25
N ARG A 17 -54.12 -46.01 -20.30
CA ARG A 17 -53.21 -46.46 -21.38
C ARG A 17 -52.04 -45.48 -21.64
N GLY A 18 -51.50 -44.87 -20.57
CA GLY A 18 -50.38 -43.93 -20.65
C GLY A 18 -50.76 -42.47 -20.96
N ALA A 19 -52.00 -42.18 -21.37
CA ALA A 19 -52.46 -40.81 -21.57
C ALA A 19 -53.05 -40.22 -20.29
N TYR A 20 -52.73 -38.97 -19.99
CA TYR A 20 -53.33 -38.22 -18.89
C TYR A 20 -54.84 -38.03 -19.13
N GLN A 21 -55.64 -38.06 -18.06
CA GLN A 21 -57.10 -37.93 -18.14
C GLN A 21 -57.64 -36.79 -17.28
N ARG A 22 -57.29 -36.76 -15.99
CA ARG A 22 -57.78 -35.77 -15.03
C ARG A 22 -56.99 -35.77 -13.73
N MET A 23 -57.02 -34.64 -13.03
CA MET A 23 -56.61 -34.50 -11.64
C MET A 23 -57.76 -34.87 -10.68
N LEU A 24 -57.44 -35.49 -9.54
CA LEU A 24 -58.38 -35.75 -8.45
C LEU A 24 -57.82 -35.20 -7.14
N LYS A 25 -58.67 -34.48 -6.40
CA LYS A 25 -58.39 -33.90 -5.07
C LYS A 25 -58.71 -34.93 -3.97
N GLU A 26 -58.70 -34.52 -2.72
CA GLU A 26 -58.99 -35.39 -1.57
C GLU A 26 -60.34 -36.13 -1.74
N GLY A 27 -60.32 -37.45 -1.53
CA GLY A 27 -61.51 -38.27 -1.69
C GLY A 27 -61.26 -39.76 -1.87
N LYS A 28 -62.34 -40.54 -1.89
CA LYS A 28 -62.31 -41.98 -2.14
C LYS A 28 -62.81 -42.27 -3.55
N TYR A 29 -61.94 -42.77 -4.42
CA TYR A 29 -62.25 -42.99 -5.83
C TYR A 29 -62.13 -44.45 -6.24
N TRP A 30 -62.98 -44.86 -7.18
CA TRP A 30 -63.02 -46.20 -7.75
C TRP A 30 -62.46 -46.20 -9.17
N PHE A 31 -61.49 -47.07 -9.43
CA PHE A 31 -60.81 -47.15 -10.73
C PHE A 31 -61.06 -48.49 -11.42
N ARG A 32 -61.22 -48.43 -12.75
CA ARG A 32 -61.32 -49.62 -13.61
C ARG A 32 -59.91 -50.13 -13.92
N GLY A 33 -59.77 -51.43 -14.22
CA GLY A 33 -58.46 -52.12 -14.29
C GLY A 33 -57.44 -51.57 -15.31
N ASN A 34 -57.85 -50.70 -16.24
CA ASN A 34 -57.00 -50.09 -17.26
C ASN A 34 -56.51 -48.67 -16.91
N GLU A 35 -56.74 -48.20 -15.68
CA GLU A 35 -56.33 -46.88 -15.19
C GLU A 35 -55.18 -47.01 -14.19
N THR A 36 -54.16 -46.19 -14.37
CA THR A 36 -53.01 -46.06 -13.48
C THR A 36 -53.10 -44.73 -12.75
N VAL A 37 -52.96 -44.75 -11.43
CA VAL A 37 -53.06 -43.55 -10.59
C VAL A 37 -51.71 -43.28 -9.95
N LYS A 38 -51.20 -42.06 -10.10
CA LYS A 38 -49.99 -41.58 -9.41
C LYS A 38 -50.41 -40.56 -8.35
N ILE A 39 -50.07 -40.83 -7.09
CA ILE A 39 -50.36 -39.95 -5.96
C ILE A 39 -49.14 -39.06 -5.74
N TYR A 40 -49.39 -37.76 -5.60
CA TYR A 40 -48.42 -36.73 -5.32
C TYR A 40 -48.73 -36.08 -3.98
N ASN A 41 -47.71 -35.85 -3.18
CA ASN A 41 -47.83 -35.02 -1.98
C ASN A 41 -47.61 -33.56 -2.38
N ILE A 42 -48.57 -32.69 -2.06
CA ILE A 42 -48.50 -31.26 -2.44
C ILE A 42 -47.46 -30.47 -1.64
N THR A 43 -46.84 -31.08 -0.62
CA THR A 43 -45.73 -30.48 0.15
C THR A 43 -44.35 -30.82 -0.44
N GLN A 44 -44.30 -31.65 -1.48
CA GLN A 44 -43.06 -32.04 -2.17
C GLN A 44 -43.00 -31.43 -3.58
N PRO A 45 -41.80 -31.25 -4.16
CA PRO A 45 -41.67 -30.77 -5.53
C PRO A 45 -42.46 -31.63 -6.53
N PHE A 46 -43.15 -31.00 -7.48
CA PHE A 46 -43.89 -31.75 -8.49
C PHE A 46 -42.95 -32.34 -9.54
N ASN A 47 -42.79 -33.66 -9.51
CA ASN A 47 -42.07 -34.39 -10.54
C ASN A 47 -43.04 -34.86 -11.62
N ALA A 48 -43.06 -34.16 -12.75
CA ALA A 48 -43.96 -34.45 -13.86
C ALA A 48 -43.74 -35.89 -14.38
N PRO A 49 -44.79 -36.73 -14.42
CA PRO A 49 -44.68 -38.12 -14.88
C PRO A 49 -44.62 -38.27 -16.40
N VAL A 50 -44.98 -37.22 -17.13
CA VAL A 50 -45.05 -37.11 -18.60
C VAL A 50 -44.79 -35.63 -18.95
N GLU A 51 -44.54 -35.31 -20.22
CA GLU A 51 -44.35 -33.95 -20.73
C GLU A 51 -45.37 -32.94 -20.17
N LEU A 52 -44.86 -31.86 -19.60
CA LEU A 52 -45.64 -30.90 -18.82
C LEU A 52 -46.75 -30.22 -19.65
N ASN A 53 -46.50 -30.01 -20.94
CA ASN A 53 -47.49 -29.41 -21.85
C ASN A 53 -48.75 -30.25 -22.01
N ILE A 54 -48.66 -31.58 -21.86
CA ILE A 54 -49.80 -32.49 -21.93
C ILE A 54 -50.62 -32.38 -20.63
N LEU A 55 -49.94 -32.20 -19.50
CA LEU A 55 -50.56 -32.09 -18.18
C LEU A 55 -51.23 -30.72 -17.98
N LEU A 56 -50.61 -29.64 -18.47
CA LEU A 56 -51.14 -28.27 -18.38
C LEU A 56 -52.32 -27.99 -19.33
N GLN A 57 -52.73 -28.94 -20.18
CA GLN A 57 -53.99 -28.84 -20.93
C GLN A 57 -55.21 -28.94 -20.01
N ASP A 58 -55.08 -29.57 -18.83
CA ASP A 58 -56.12 -29.60 -17.81
C ASP A 58 -56.05 -28.33 -16.96
N ALA A 59 -57.12 -27.52 -17.04
CA ALA A 59 -57.23 -26.27 -16.31
C ALA A 59 -57.17 -26.46 -14.79
N GLU A 60 -57.70 -27.57 -14.26
CA GLU A 60 -57.69 -27.83 -12.81
C GLU A 60 -56.28 -28.08 -12.29
N LEU A 61 -55.44 -28.77 -13.08
CA LEU A 61 -54.05 -29.04 -12.73
C LEU A 61 -53.17 -27.79 -12.93
N ALA A 62 -53.40 -27.03 -14.00
CA ALA A 62 -52.70 -25.76 -14.24
C ALA A 62 -52.97 -24.75 -13.12
N ASP A 63 -54.21 -24.64 -12.65
CA ASP A 63 -54.56 -23.75 -11.54
C ASP A 63 -53.96 -24.19 -10.20
N ALA A 64 -53.75 -25.49 -10.00
CA ALA A 64 -53.15 -26.05 -8.79
C ALA A 64 -51.61 -25.93 -8.73
N LEU A 65 -50.97 -25.49 -9.82
CA LEU A 65 -49.50 -25.41 -9.92
C LEU A 65 -49.03 -23.95 -10.15
N HIS A 66 -47.92 -23.58 -9.51
CA HIS A 66 -47.09 -22.48 -9.95
C HIS A 66 -46.21 -22.96 -11.09
N VAL A 67 -46.47 -22.48 -12.31
CA VAL A 67 -45.63 -22.74 -13.48
C VAL A 67 -44.63 -21.60 -13.62
N VAL A 68 -43.35 -21.91 -13.44
CA VAL A 68 -42.25 -20.97 -13.59
C VAL A 68 -41.44 -21.37 -14.81
N GLU A 69 -41.59 -20.59 -15.88
CA GLU A 69 -40.77 -20.70 -17.07
C GLU A 69 -39.56 -19.77 -16.94
N VAL A 70 -38.37 -20.34 -17.06
CA VAL A 70 -37.09 -19.65 -16.96
C VAL A 70 -36.38 -19.76 -18.30
N LYS A 71 -36.00 -18.63 -18.88
CA LYS A 71 -35.28 -18.57 -20.16
C LYS A 71 -33.79 -18.84 -19.96
N ASP A 72 -33.07 -19.10 -21.06
CA ASP A 72 -31.62 -19.36 -21.05
C ASP A 72 -30.78 -18.24 -20.40
N ASN A 73 -31.23 -16.99 -20.50
CA ASN A 73 -30.52 -15.81 -20.00
C ASN A 73 -31.07 -15.31 -18.65
N GLU A 74 -31.99 -16.04 -18.03
CA GLU A 74 -32.63 -15.67 -16.79
C GLU A 74 -32.34 -16.72 -15.72
N ILE A 75 -32.30 -16.29 -14.46
CA ILE A 75 -32.37 -17.20 -13.32
C ILE A 75 -33.53 -16.79 -12.44
N VAL A 76 -34.11 -17.76 -11.74
CA VAL A 76 -35.17 -17.48 -10.77
C VAL A 76 -34.76 -18.01 -9.41
N LEU A 77 -34.67 -17.12 -8.43
CA LEU A 77 -34.47 -17.46 -7.04
C LEU A 77 -35.82 -17.89 -6.45
N ALA A 78 -35.93 -19.14 -6.05
CA ALA A 78 -37.14 -19.68 -5.44
C ALA A 78 -36.97 -19.75 -3.93
N TYR A 79 -37.83 -19.02 -3.24
CA TYR A 79 -37.93 -18.97 -1.79
C TYR A 79 -39.12 -19.80 -1.34
N GLU A 80 -38.91 -20.60 -0.29
CA GLU A 80 -39.97 -21.33 0.41
C GLU A 80 -40.10 -20.75 1.82
N ASN A 81 -41.26 -20.20 2.15
CA ASN A 81 -41.53 -19.55 3.43
C ASN A 81 -40.45 -18.49 3.78
N GLY A 82 -40.03 -17.70 2.79
CA GLY A 82 -39.01 -16.65 2.93
C GLY A 82 -37.55 -17.14 2.93
N LEU A 83 -37.28 -18.45 2.86
CA LEU A 83 -35.93 -19.01 2.81
C LEU A 83 -35.55 -19.41 1.39
N LEU A 84 -34.38 -18.97 0.91
CA LEU A 84 -33.88 -19.39 -0.40
C LEU A 84 -33.59 -20.90 -0.39
N LYS A 85 -34.30 -21.66 -1.23
CA LYS A 85 -34.11 -23.12 -1.33
C LYS A 85 -33.36 -23.55 -2.57
N GLN A 86 -33.58 -22.85 -3.69
CA GLN A 86 -32.99 -23.23 -4.98
C GLN A 86 -32.90 -22.04 -5.92
N VAL A 87 -31.99 -22.16 -6.88
CA VAL A 87 -31.86 -21.28 -8.03
C VAL A 87 -32.28 -22.08 -9.26
N LEU A 88 -33.32 -21.63 -9.93
CA LEU A 88 -33.83 -22.23 -11.16
C LEU A 88 -33.10 -21.62 -12.34
N THR A 89 -32.49 -22.48 -13.15
CA THR A 89 -31.86 -22.14 -14.44
C THR A 89 -32.87 -22.31 -15.58
N ALA A 90 -32.43 -22.21 -16.83
CA ALA A 90 -33.25 -22.46 -18.00
C ALA A 90 -34.08 -23.75 -17.90
N GLY A 91 -35.38 -23.64 -18.15
CA GLY A 91 -36.31 -24.76 -18.07
C GLY A 91 -37.69 -24.37 -17.58
N ARG A 92 -38.58 -25.36 -17.50
CA ARG A 92 -39.91 -25.20 -16.93
C ARG A 92 -39.99 -25.95 -15.61
N PHE A 93 -40.28 -25.22 -14.55
CA PHE A 93 -40.41 -25.75 -13.20
C PHE A 93 -41.83 -25.57 -12.72
N THR A 94 -42.27 -26.50 -11.89
CA THR A 94 -43.63 -26.54 -11.38
C THR A 94 -43.64 -26.86 -9.91
N PHE A 95 -44.36 -26.03 -9.15
CA PHE A 95 -44.52 -26.16 -7.71
C PHE A 95 -46.01 -26.25 -7.38
N TRP A 96 -46.38 -27.08 -6.41
CA TRP A 96 -47.77 -27.12 -5.97
C TRP A 96 -48.15 -25.84 -5.24
N LYS A 97 -49.31 -25.28 -5.55
CA LYS A 97 -49.94 -24.26 -4.70
C LYS A 97 -50.47 -24.98 -3.47
N SER A 98 -49.77 -24.87 -2.35
CA SER A 98 -50.11 -25.54 -1.10
C SER A 98 -50.00 -24.58 0.09
N VAL A 99 -49.87 -25.13 1.30
CA VAL A 99 -49.59 -24.35 2.53
C VAL A 99 -48.20 -23.70 2.47
N ILE A 100 -47.30 -24.22 1.64
CA ILE A 100 -45.96 -23.65 1.42
C ILE A 100 -46.11 -22.38 0.59
N GLN A 101 -45.63 -21.26 1.11
CA GLN A 101 -45.58 -20.00 0.39
C GLN A 101 -44.33 -19.97 -0.49
N TYR A 102 -44.55 -19.84 -1.79
CA TYR A 102 -43.49 -19.75 -2.79
C TYR A 102 -43.37 -18.32 -3.30
N ASP A 103 -42.17 -17.74 -3.15
CA ASP A 103 -41.82 -16.46 -3.76
C ASP A 103 -40.72 -16.66 -4.81
N PHE A 104 -40.90 -16.02 -5.97
CA PHE A 104 -40.00 -16.15 -7.11
C PHE A 104 -39.44 -14.79 -7.50
N VAL A 105 -38.13 -14.61 -7.32
CA VAL A 105 -37.42 -13.41 -7.79
C VAL A 105 -36.71 -13.75 -9.09
N ARG A 106 -37.15 -13.13 -10.18
CA ARG A 106 -36.55 -13.33 -11.51
C ARG A 106 -35.42 -12.31 -11.70
N ALA A 107 -34.26 -12.81 -12.13
CA ALA A 107 -33.11 -11.98 -12.44
C ALA A 107 -32.59 -12.25 -13.85
N ASP A 108 -32.26 -11.18 -14.56
CA ASP A 108 -31.72 -11.24 -15.92
C ASP A 108 -30.18 -11.25 -15.87
N VAL A 109 -29.59 -12.42 -16.14
CA VAL A 109 -28.13 -12.64 -16.06
C VAL A 109 -27.43 -12.15 -17.33
N SER A 110 -28.16 -11.78 -18.39
CA SER A 110 -27.56 -11.15 -19.57
C SER A 110 -26.99 -9.76 -19.27
N LYS A 111 -27.51 -9.08 -18.25
CA LYS A 111 -27.04 -7.78 -17.81
C LYS A 111 -25.85 -7.93 -16.87
N VAL A 112 -24.96 -6.95 -16.86
CA VAL A 112 -23.82 -6.92 -15.94
C VAL A 112 -24.27 -6.56 -14.52
N ALA A 113 -25.09 -5.52 -14.40
CA ALA A 113 -25.57 -5.01 -13.12
C ALA A 113 -26.71 -5.87 -12.57
N ILE A 114 -26.69 -6.11 -11.26
CA ILE A 114 -27.80 -6.70 -10.51
C ILE A 114 -28.79 -5.56 -10.23
N THR A 115 -29.94 -5.57 -10.91
CA THR A 115 -30.97 -4.53 -10.78
C THR A 115 -32.09 -4.94 -9.85
N GLU A 116 -32.19 -6.22 -9.55
CA GLU A 116 -33.19 -6.84 -8.72
C GLU A 116 -32.91 -6.54 -7.24
N ASN A 117 -33.98 -6.41 -6.45
CA ASN A 117 -33.86 -6.20 -5.02
C ASN A 117 -33.51 -7.52 -4.32
N ILE A 118 -32.22 -7.87 -4.34
CA ILE A 118 -31.67 -9.09 -3.75
C ILE A 118 -30.72 -8.68 -2.63
N ASP A 119 -30.97 -9.18 -1.43
CA ASP A 119 -30.12 -8.91 -0.27
C ASP A 119 -28.71 -9.45 -0.46
N ARG A 120 -27.71 -8.76 0.12
CA ARG A 120 -26.31 -9.19 0.08
C ARG A 120 -26.12 -10.61 0.65
N ALA A 121 -26.89 -10.98 1.67
CA ALA A 121 -26.88 -12.32 2.25
C ALA A 121 -27.33 -13.40 1.24
N THR A 122 -28.31 -13.09 0.39
CA THR A 122 -28.75 -13.99 -0.68
C THR A 122 -27.68 -14.09 -1.77
N LEU A 123 -27.04 -12.99 -2.17
CA LEU A 123 -25.97 -13.02 -3.18
C LEU A 123 -24.74 -13.84 -2.73
N GLN A 124 -24.46 -13.83 -1.42
CA GLN A 124 -23.40 -14.63 -0.81
C GLN A 124 -23.82 -16.06 -0.48
N HIS A 125 -25.09 -16.41 -0.66
CA HIS A 125 -25.56 -17.76 -0.39
C HIS A 125 -24.94 -18.76 -1.37
N ARG A 126 -24.55 -19.94 -0.87
CA ARG A 126 -23.87 -21.01 -1.62
C ARG A 126 -24.55 -21.36 -2.96
N LEU A 127 -25.87 -21.23 -3.04
CA LEU A 127 -26.64 -21.52 -4.25
C LEU A 127 -26.54 -20.43 -5.32
N VAL A 128 -26.31 -19.18 -4.93
CA VAL A 128 -26.28 -18.00 -5.83
C VAL A 128 -24.85 -17.61 -6.20
N THR A 129 -23.87 -17.85 -5.31
CA THR A 129 -22.44 -17.56 -5.55
C THR A 129 -21.90 -18.04 -6.91
N PRO A 130 -22.28 -19.22 -7.46
CA PRO A 130 -21.81 -19.65 -8.77
C PRO A 130 -22.19 -18.70 -9.92
N TYR A 131 -23.26 -17.93 -9.76
CA TYR A 131 -23.81 -17.00 -10.76
C TYR A 131 -23.38 -15.55 -10.53
N VAL A 132 -22.64 -15.25 -9.45
CA VAL A 132 -22.28 -13.89 -9.07
C VAL A 132 -20.76 -13.74 -9.01
N ARG A 133 -20.26 -12.63 -9.53
CA ARG A 133 -18.88 -12.16 -9.32
C ARG A 133 -18.91 -11.14 -8.20
N SER A 134 -18.05 -11.31 -7.21
CA SER A 134 -17.85 -10.34 -6.13
C SER A 134 -16.46 -9.73 -6.24
N PHE A 135 -16.37 -8.40 -6.15
CA PHE A 135 -15.10 -7.70 -6.02
C PHE A 135 -15.15 -6.82 -4.78
N SER A 136 -14.16 -6.95 -3.91
CA SER A 136 -13.97 -6.05 -2.77
C SER A 136 -12.93 -4.99 -3.10
N ILE A 137 -13.24 -3.76 -2.71
CA ILE A 137 -12.33 -2.63 -2.70
C ILE A 137 -12.21 -2.18 -1.27
N GLU A 138 -11.00 -2.24 -0.73
CA GLU A 138 -10.75 -1.89 0.66
C GLU A 138 -10.86 -0.38 0.88
N SER A 139 -10.98 0.05 2.14
CA SER A 139 -11.15 1.48 2.50
C SER A 139 -10.02 2.39 2.04
N PHE A 140 -8.83 1.83 1.86
CA PHE A 140 -7.64 2.54 1.39
C PHE A 140 -7.39 2.37 -0.11
N GLU A 141 -8.23 1.61 -0.81
CA GLU A 141 -8.12 1.37 -2.25
C GLU A 141 -9.20 2.11 -3.03
N GLN A 142 -8.89 2.38 -4.29
CA GLN A 142 -9.88 2.77 -5.29
C GLN A 142 -9.74 1.84 -6.50
N GLY A 143 -10.84 1.53 -7.16
CA GLY A 143 -10.87 0.62 -8.30
C GLY A 143 -11.31 1.31 -9.58
N VAL A 144 -10.93 0.74 -10.71
CA VAL A 144 -11.40 1.13 -12.04
C VAL A 144 -12.07 -0.08 -12.68
N LEU A 145 -13.32 0.10 -13.09
CA LEU A 145 -14.13 -0.92 -13.74
C LEU A 145 -13.95 -0.88 -15.26
N TYR A 146 -13.58 -2.03 -15.82
CA TYR A 146 -13.57 -2.29 -17.25
C TYR A 146 -14.62 -3.35 -17.59
N ILE A 147 -15.44 -3.06 -18.61
CA ILE A 147 -16.40 -4.01 -19.19
C ILE A 147 -16.07 -4.17 -20.67
N ASP A 148 -15.81 -5.41 -21.10
CA ASP A 148 -15.33 -5.74 -22.46
C ASP A 148 -14.13 -4.88 -22.91
N GLY A 149 -13.23 -4.62 -21.97
CA GLY A 149 -12.03 -3.80 -22.18
C GLY A 149 -12.28 -2.29 -22.24
N LYS A 150 -13.52 -1.81 -22.13
CA LYS A 150 -13.84 -0.38 -22.08
C LYS A 150 -13.90 0.10 -20.63
N PHE A 151 -13.28 1.24 -20.36
CA PHE A 151 -13.45 1.94 -19.09
C PHE A 151 -14.91 2.38 -18.94
N VAL A 152 -15.50 2.09 -17.78
CA VAL A 152 -16.90 2.45 -17.48
C VAL A 152 -16.98 3.46 -16.37
N GLN A 153 -16.36 3.16 -15.22
CA GLN A 153 -16.44 4.03 -14.05
C GLN A 153 -15.34 3.70 -13.03
N THR A 154 -15.19 4.62 -12.09
CA THR A 154 -14.34 4.48 -10.92
C THR A 154 -15.15 4.00 -9.73
N LEU A 155 -14.61 3.05 -8.98
CA LEU A 155 -15.26 2.38 -7.85
C LEU A 155 -14.59 2.80 -6.54
N LYS A 156 -15.41 3.21 -5.56
CA LYS A 156 -14.96 3.53 -4.19
C LYS A 156 -14.89 2.26 -3.34
N ALA A 157 -14.37 2.39 -2.12
CA ALA A 157 -14.39 1.33 -1.12
C ALA A 157 -15.78 0.70 -0.95
N GLY A 158 -15.83 -0.62 -0.94
CA GLY A 158 -17.08 -1.37 -0.89
C GLY A 158 -16.96 -2.73 -1.59
N VAL A 159 -18.02 -3.53 -1.44
CA VAL A 159 -18.17 -4.82 -2.12
C VAL A 159 -19.18 -4.64 -3.25
N TYR A 160 -18.75 -4.97 -4.46
CA TYR A 160 -19.56 -4.89 -5.66
C TYR A 160 -19.89 -6.28 -6.17
N TYR A 161 -21.12 -6.45 -6.62
CA TYR A 161 -21.63 -7.71 -7.14
C TYR A 161 -22.12 -7.49 -8.57
N TRP A 162 -21.73 -8.40 -9.46
CA TRP A 162 -22.18 -8.44 -10.85
C TRP A 162 -22.55 -9.85 -11.23
N TRP A 163 -23.43 -10.00 -12.21
CA TRP A 163 -23.75 -11.31 -12.75
C TRP A 163 -22.53 -11.94 -13.44
N LYS A 164 -22.36 -13.25 -13.26
CA LYS A 164 -21.33 -14.04 -13.93
C LYS A 164 -21.87 -14.51 -15.27
N ASN A 165 -21.56 -13.77 -16.32
CA ASN A 165 -21.95 -14.07 -17.69
C ASN A 165 -20.75 -14.03 -18.64
N GLY A 166 -21.01 -14.10 -19.95
CA GLY A 166 -19.97 -14.05 -20.99
C GLY A 166 -19.29 -12.69 -21.15
N ILE A 167 -19.78 -11.64 -20.48
CA ILE A 167 -19.21 -10.29 -20.55
C ILE A 167 -17.94 -10.25 -19.70
N ALA A 168 -16.84 -9.75 -20.28
CA ALA A 168 -15.58 -9.68 -19.57
C ALA A 168 -15.61 -8.48 -18.60
N ILE A 169 -15.48 -8.75 -17.31
CA ILE A 169 -15.41 -7.72 -16.27
C ILE A 169 -14.03 -7.78 -15.63
N ALA A 170 -13.31 -6.68 -15.66
CA ALA A 170 -12.04 -6.53 -14.98
C ALA A 170 -12.08 -5.32 -14.05
N VAL A 171 -11.54 -5.47 -12.84
CA VAL A 171 -11.39 -4.40 -11.87
C VAL A 171 -9.92 -4.28 -11.52
N ASN A 172 -9.31 -3.17 -11.88
CA ASN A 172 -7.94 -2.84 -11.48
C ASN A 172 -8.01 -1.88 -10.30
N LYS A 173 -7.26 -2.16 -9.25
CA LYS A 173 -7.29 -1.37 -8.01
C LYS A 173 -5.90 -0.83 -7.66
N LEU A 174 -5.88 0.33 -7.03
CA LEU A 174 -4.67 0.96 -6.50
C LEU A 174 -4.88 1.40 -5.06
N ASP A 175 -3.80 1.34 -4.29
CA ASP A 175 -3.74 1.90 -2.94
C ASP A 175 -3.61 3.42 -3.02
N MET A 176 -4.53 4.13 -2.36
CA MET A 176 -4.60 5.59 -2.33
C MET A 176 -3.82 6.18 -1.15
N ARG A 177 -3.17 5.36 -0.33
CA ARG A 177 -2.29 5.82 0.75
C ARG A 177 -0.95 6.31 0.19
N GLN A 178 -0.19 6.93 1.08
CA GLN A 178 1.16 7.37 0.78
C GLN A 178 2.06 6.15 0.55
N GLN A 179 2.75 6.15 -0.58
CA GLN A 179 3.64 5.11 -1.05
C GLN A 179 5.06 5.67 -1.16
N HIS A 180 6.02 4.76 -1.24
CA HIS A 180 7.44 5.07 -1.32
C HIS A 180 8.02 4.52 -2.62
N VAL A 181 8.85 5.32 -3.29
CA VAL A 181 9.66 4.87 -4.43
C VAL A 181 11.13 5.11 -4.10
N GLU A 182 11.94 4.08 -4.31
CA GLU A 182 13.39 4.19 -4.17
C GLU A 182 14.04 4.40 -5.53
N ILE A 183 14.91 5.40 -5.60
CA ILE A 183 15.69 5.76 -6.78
C ILE A 183 17.14 5.38 -6.49
N ASN A 184 17.48 4.15 -6.85
CA ASN A 184 18.78 3.56 -6.53
C ASN A 184 19.77 3.67 -7.70
N GLY A 185 21.05 3.91 -7.36
CA GLY A 185 22.17 3.73 -8.28
C GLY A 185 22.28 4.78 -9.39
N GLN A 186 21.86 6.01 -9.15
CA GLN A 186 21.91 7.05 -10.19
C GLN A 186 23.31 7.60 -10.35
N GLU A 187 23.97 7.25 -11.45
CA GLU A 187 25.27 7.81 -11.83
C GLU A 187 25.08 9.13 -12.59
N ILE A 188 25.56 10.20 -11.97
CA ILE A 188 25.38 11.56 -12.47
C ILE A 188 26.70 12.30 -12.37
N LEU A 189 26.97 13.13 -13.37
CA LEU A 189 28.12 14.02 -13.42
C LEU A 189 27.68 15.40 -12.94
N THR A 190 28.43 16.00 -12.03
CA THR A 190 28.26 17.39 -11.60
C THR A 190 28.79 18.37 -12.65
N LYS A 191 28.53 19.66 -12.45
CA LYS A 191 28.98 20.75 -13.34
C LYS A 191 30.51 20.80 -13.51
N ASP A 192 31.26 20.45 -12.47
CA ASP A 192 32.73 20.37 -12.42
C ASP A 192 33.29 19.00 -12.82
N LYS A 193 32.46 18.13 -13.39
CA LYS A 193 32.83 16.80 -13.91
C LYS A 193 33.21 15.77 -12.84
N ALA A 194 32.77 15.93 -11.60
CA ALA A 194 32.85 14.88 -10.61
C ALA A 194 31.76 13.82 -10.89
N ALA A 195 32.17 12.57 -11.08
CA ALA A 195 31.24 11.45 -11.18
C ALA A 195 30.79 11.04 -9.78
N LEU A 196 29.48 10.94 -9.56
CA LEU A 196 28.93 10.52 -8.27
C LEU A 196 27.72 9.60 -8.48
N ARG A 197 27.50 8.72 -7.50
CA ARG A 197 26.36 7.80 -7.48
C ARG A 197 25.42 8.17 -6.36
N ILE A 198 24.19 8.54 -6.69
CA ILE A 198 23.17 8.97 -5.73
C ILE A 198 22.11 7.91 -5.55
N ASN A 199 21.74 7.68 -4.29
CA ASN A 199 20.51 7.00 -3.91
C ASN A 199 19.56 8.01 -3.29
N ALA A 200 18.33 8.04 -3.76
CA ALA A 200 17.29 8.92 -3.25
C ALA A 200 15.98 8.15 -3.05
N TRP A 201 15.05 8.79 -2.36
CA TRP A 201 13.70 8.30 -2.22
C TRP A 201 12.69 9.40 -2.46
N ALA A 202 11.50 9.01 -2.91
CA ALA A 202 10.35 9.89 -3.00
C ALA A 202 9.14 9.24 -2.34
N GLN A 203 8.32 10.08 -1.72
CA GLN A 203 7.01 9.71 -1.22
C GLN A 203 5.95 10.35 -2.10
N TYR A 204 4.96 9.55 -2.49
CA TYR A 204 3.89 10.00 -3.36
C TYR A 204 2.57 9.38 -2.95
N LYS A 205 1.47 9.97 -3.41
CA LYS A 205 0.11 9.51 -3.19
C LYS A 205 -0.67 9.62 -4.49
N VAL A 206 -1.41 8.58 -4.85
CA VAL A 206 -2.34 8.63 -5.98
C VAL A 206 -3.52 9.52 -5.59
N THR A 207 -3.80 10.54 -6.40
CA THR A 207 -4.95 11.44 -6.20
C THR A 207 -6.06 11.16 -7.21
N ASP A 208 -5.69 10.78 -8.43
CA ASP A 208 -6.62 10.45 -9.51
C ASP A 208 -6.25 9.11 -10.15
N ILE A 209 -7.04 8.09 -9.83
CA ILE A 209 -6.85 6.72 -10.33
C ILE A 209 -7.15 6.60 -11.83
N GLU A 210 -8.05 7.42 -12.38
CA GLU A 210 -8.40 7.37 -13.79
C GLU A 210 -7.20 7.85 -14.62
N LYS A 211 -6.61 8.99 -14.23
CA LYS A 211 -5.35 9.45 -14.84
C LYS A 211 -4.22 8.43 -14.68
N SER A 212 -4.09 7.84 -13.49
CA SER A 212 -2.99 6.93 -13.19
C SER A 212 -3.05 5.62 -13.96
N LEU A 213 -4.24 5.01 -14.11
CA LEU A 213 -4.40 3.69 -14.73
C LEU A 213 -4.98 3.70 -16.15
N VAL A 214 -5.85 4.65 -16.47
CA VAL A 214 -6.56 4.67 -17.76
C VAL A 214 -5.79 5.50 -18.78
N GLN A 215 -5.34 6.69 -18.39
CA GLN A 215 -4.69 7.62 -19.32
C GLN A 215 -3.20 7.33 -19.51
N ASN A 216 -2.55 6.75 -18.50
CA ASN A 216 -1.12 6.48 -18.52
C ASN A 216 -0.84 4.98 -18.46
N LYS A 217 0.07 4.53 -19.33
CA LYS A 217 0.63 3.18 -19.25
C LYS A 217 1.74 3.17 -18.21
N ASP A 218 1.56 2.38 -17.16
CA ASP A 218 2.53 2.20 -16.08
C ASP A 218 3.05 3.53 -15.50
N PHE A 219 2.18 4.22 -14.76
CA PHE A 219 2.52 5.50 -14.15
C PHE A 219 3.73 5.39 -13.19
N SER A 220 3.94 4.24 -12.54
CA SER A 220 5.05 4.02 -11.60
C SER A 220 6.40 4.11 -12.30
N TYR A 221 6.53 3.50 -13.48
CA TYR A 221 7.75 3.60 -14.28
C TYR A 221 7.98 5.03 -14.78
N GLN A 222 6.93 5.70 -15.25
CA GLN A 222 7.02 7.09 -15.70
C GLN A 222 7.42 8.03 -14.55
N LEU A 223 6.84 7.85 -13.36
CA LEU A 223 7.17 8.59 -12.16
C LEU A 223 8.66 8.44 -11.80
N TYR A 224 9.18 7.20 -11.83
CA TYR A 224 10.60 6.92 -11.62
C TYR A 224 11.48 7.68 -12.63
N ALA A 225 11.13 7.64 -13.92
CA ALA A 225 11.88 8.33 -14.96
C ALA A 225 11.87 9.85 -14.78
N ILE A 226 10.74 10.43 -14.35
CA ILE A 226 10.66 11.88 -14.10
C ILE A 226 11.58 12.27 -12.93
N PHE A 227 11.58 11.52 -11.82
CA PHE A 227 12.50 11.76 -10.71
C PHE A 227 13.96 11.63 -11.12
N GLN A 228 14.28 10.63 -11.94
CA GLN A 228 15.63 10.44 -12.46
C GLN A 228 16.11 11.64 -13.28
N LEU A 229 15.25 12.18 -14.15
CA LEU A 229 15.58 13.36 -14.95
C LEU A 229 15.72 14.62 -14.09
N ALA A 230 14.82 14.83 -13.13
CA ALA A 230 14.88 15.96 -12.21
C ALA A 230 16.15 15.93 -11.34
N LEU A 231 16.53 14.74 -10.85
CA LEU A 231 17.77 14.54 -10.10
C LEU A 231 19.00 14.86 -10.96
N ARG A 232 18.99 14.42 -12.22
CA ARG A 232 20.08 14.71 -13.17
C ARG A 232 20.22 16.20 -13.47
N GLU A 233 19.10 16.89 -13.63
CA GLU A 233 19.06 18.35 -13.86
C GLU A 233 19.62 19.12 -12.67
N TYR A 234 19.18 18.79 -11.45
CA TYR A 234 19.66 19.43 -10.23
C TYR A 234 21.17 19.24 -10.02
N VAL A 235 21.64 18.00 -10.09
CA VAL A 235 23.05 17.65 -9.85
C VAL A 235 23.96 18.19 -10.94
N GLY A 236 23.51 18.15 -12.21
CA GLY A 236 24.28 18.68 -13.34
C GLY A 236 24.45 20.19 -13.32
N GLY A 237 23.56 20.92 -12.63
CA GLY A 237 23.61 22.38 -12.49
C GLY A 237 24.56 22.89 -11.41
N LEU A 238 24.95 22.05 -10.45
CA LEU A 238 25.74 22.42 -9.27
C LEU A 238 27.16 21.89 -9.35
N ALA A 239 28.10 22.64 -8.75
CA ALA A 239 29.44 22.11 -8.46
C ALA A 239 29.36 21.09 -7.32
N PHE A 240 30.37 20.22 -7.23
CA PHE A 240 30.38 19.16 -6.24
C PHE A 240 30.32 19.68 -4.78
N ASP A 241 31.13 20.70 -4.47
CA ASP A 241 31.18 21.29 -3.12
C ASP A 241 29.85 21.96 -2.75
N GLU A 242 29.21 22.65 -3.70
CA GLU A 242 27.90 23.29 -3.51
C GLU A 242 26.81 22.26 -3.22
N LEU A 243 26.89 21.08 -3.86
CA LEU A 243 25.94 19.99 -3.65
C LEU A 243 26.06 19.40 -2.25
N LEU A 244 27.29 19.28 -1.73
CA LEU A 244 27.53 18.83 -0.35
C LEU A 244 27.07 19.86 0.68
N GLU A 245 27.29 21.15 0.42
CA GLU A 245 26.88 22.24 1.33
C GLU A 245 25.35 22.44 1.35
N LYS A 246 24.70 22.37 0.19
CA LYS A 246 23.26 22.65 0.03
C LYS A 246 22.39 21.41 -0.14
N LYS A 247 22.69 20.35 0.61
CA LYS A 247 21.93 19.09 0.55
C LYS A 247 20.42 19.28 0.79
N GLU A 248 20.03 20.24 1.64
CA GLU A 248 18.63 20.51 1.95
C GLU A 248 17.87 21.21 0.81
N SER A 249 18.57 21.90 -0.09
CA SER A 249 17.93 22.65 -1.18
C SER A 249 17.45 21.76 -2.34
N ILE A 250 17.82 20.48 -2.34
CA ILE A 250 17.37 19.53 -3.38
C ILE A 250 15.87 19.24 -3.28
N THR A 251 15.34 19.09 -2.06
CA THR A 251 13.94 18.71 -1.85
C THR A 251 12.98 19.73 -2.47
N PRO A 252 13.06 21.04 -2.18
CA PRO A 252 12.14 22.01 -2.78
C PRO A 252 12.30 22.10 -4.31
N PHE A 253 13.54 22.07 -4.82
CA PHE A 253 13.79 22.10 -6.27
C PHE A 253 13.14 20.93 -7.00
N ILE A 254 13.36 19.70 -6.49
CA ILE A 254 12.79 18.51 -7.10
C ILE A 254 11.27 18.59 -7.04
N LEU A 255 10.67 18.87 -5.88
CA LEU A 255 9.21 18.95 -5.72
C LEU A 255 8.57 19.92 -6.72
N GLU A 256 9.18 21.08 -6.95
CA GLU A 256 8.71 22.05 -7.94
C GLU A 256 8.85 21.52 -9.38
N ALA A 257 10.00 20.94 -9.71
CA ALA A 257 10.28 20.41 -11.05
C ALA A 257 9.40 19.22 -11.46
N VAL A 258 9.03 18.34 -10.51
CA VAL A 258 8.13 17.19 -10.80
C VAL A 258 6.66 17.58 -10.85
N LYS A 259 6.23 18.62 -10.11
CA LYS A 259 4.81 18.89 -9.82
C LYS A 259 3.90 18.83 -11.05
N THR A 260 4.22 19.60 -12.09
CA THR A 260 3.41 19.67 -13.31
C THR A 260 3.33 18.33 -14.04
N LYS A 261 4.43 17.54 -14.02
CA LYS A 261 4.49 16.24 -14.69
C LYS A 261 3.74 15.17 -13.90
N THR A 262 3.79 15.21 -12.56
CA THR A 262 3.11 14.23 -11.70
C THR A 262 1.60 14.47 -11.64
N GLU A 263 1.14 15.72 -11.77
CA GLU A 263 -0.28 16.05 -11.92
C GLU A 263 -0.92 15.41 -13.16
N VAL A 264 -0.17 15.31 -14.27
CA VAL A 264 -0.61 14.60 -15.49
C VAL A 264 -0.72 13.09 -15.24
N LEU A 265 0.13 12.55 -14.37
CA LEU A 265 0.06 11.14 -13.96
C LEU A 265 -1.04 10.86 -12.94
N GLY A 266 -1.71 11.88 -12.37
CA GLY A 266 -2.70 11.69 -11.30
C GLY A 266 -2.07 11.38 -9.94
N VAL A 267 -0.82 11.81 -9.74
CA VAL A 267 -0.01 11.54 -8.54
C VAL A 267 0.46 12.84 -7.92
N GLU A 268 0.36 12.92 -6.59
CA GLU A 268 0.90 13.99 -5.79
C GLU A 268 2.17 13.52 -5.06
N VAL A 269 3.26 14.27 -5.19
CA VAL A 269 4.52 13.98 -4.49
C VAL A 269 4.53 14.75 -3.18
N THR A 270 4.62 14.04 -2.06
CA THR A 270 4.59 14.64 -0.72
C THR A 270 5.98 14.90 -0.16
N GLY A 271 6.99 14.15 -0.59
CA GLY A 271 8.33 14.28 -0.05
C GLY A 271 9.39 13.69 -0.97
N PHE A 272 10.60 14.24 -0.86
CA PHE A 272 11.79 13.76 -1.56
C PHE A 272 13.02 13.91 -0.67
N GLY A 273 13.93 12.94 -0.70
CA GLY A 273 15.17 13.01 0.06
C GLY A 273 16.29 12.18 -0.54
N ILE A 274 17.53 12.68 -0.42
CA ILE A 274 18.73 11.91 -0.76
C ILE A 274 19.05 10.97 0.42
N ARG A 275 19.11 9.68 0.14
CA ARG A 275 19.60 8.67 1.10
C ARG A 275 21.12 8.78 1.22
N ASP A 276 21.83 8.52 0.11
CA ASP A 276 23.30 8.44 0.11
C ASP A 276 23.89 9.06 -1.16
N ILE A 277 25.09 9.64 -1.02
CA ILE A 277 25.94 10.08 -2.13
C ILE A 277 27.24 9.28 -2.02
N ILE A 278 27.52 8.48 -3.05
CA ILE A 278 28.68 7.61 -3.13
C ILE A 278 29.65 8.21 -4.14
N LEU A 279 30.87 8.45 -3.70
CA LEU A 279 31.97 8.95 -4.53
C LEU A 279 32.80 7.78 -5.05
N PRO A 280 33.31 7.85 -6.29
CA PRO A 280 34.37 6.96 -6.77
C PRO A 280 35.59 7.05 -5.85
N GLY A 281 36.33 5.94 -5.73
CA GLY A 281 37.51 5.84 -4.85
C GLY A 281 38.53 6.95 -5.11
N ASP A 282 38.88 7.16 -6.37
CA ASP A 282 39.90 8.11 -6.80
C ASP A 282 39.59 9.55 -6.35
N VAL A 283 38.33 9.99 -6.48
CA VAL A 283 37.89 11.34 -6.08
C VAL A 283 37.92 11.50 -4.56
N LYS A 284 37.48 10.47 -3.84
CA LYS A 284 37.49 10.46 -2.37
C LYS A 284 38.91 10.58 -1.81
N GLU A 285 39.89 9.92 -2.43
CA GLU A 285 41.29 10.00 -2.02
C GLU A 285 41.87 11.40 -2.23
N ILE A 286 41.66 11.99 -3.42
CA ILE A 286 42.13 13.35 -3.72
C ILE A 286 41.51 14.35 -2.74
N MET A 287 40.20 14.26 -2.48
CA MET A 287 39.52 15.16 -1.56
C MET A 287 40.04 15.05 -0.13
N ASN A 288 40.29 13.82 0.35
CA ASN A 288 40.90 13.62 1.65
C ASN A 288 42.29 14.27 1.73
N GLN A 289 43.11 14.16 0.67
CA GLN A 289 44.42 14.81 0.62
C GLN A 289 44.31 16.35 0.65
N VAL A 290 43.39 16.92 -0.13
CA VAL A 290 43.14 18.37 -0.17
C VAL A 290 42.68 18.86 1.21
N LEU A 291 41.72 18.17 1.84
CA LEU A 291 41.21 18.54 3.16
C LEU A 291 42.32 18.48 4.23
N ILE A 292 43.16 17.45 4.20
CA ILE A 292 44.30 17.33 5.12
C ILE A 292 45.28 18.48 4.90
N ALA A 293 45.56 18.85 3.64
CA ALA A 293 46.44 19.96 3.32
C ALA A 293 45.88 21.31 3.79
N GLU A 294 44.60 21.58 3.57
CA GLU A 294 43.92 22.79 4.05
C GLU A 294 43.92 22.88 5.57
N LYS A 295 43.56 21.81 6.27
CA LYS A 295 43.57 21.77 7.74
C LYS A 295 44.98 21.98 8.29
N LYS A 296 46.01 21.41 7.64
CA LYS A 296 47.41 21.62 8.01
C LYS A 296 47.85 23.07 7.78
N ALA A 297 47.45 23.68 6.66
CA ALA A 297 47.74 25.08 6.38
C ALA A 297 47.03 26.02 7.37
N GLN A 298 45.77 25.73 7.71
CA GLN A 298 45.00 26.46 8.71
C GLN A 298 45.66 26.35 10.09
N ALA A 299 46.04 25.13 10.52
CA ALA A 299 46.74 24.89 11.77
C ALA A 299 48.08 25.65 11.84
N ASN A 300 48.88 25.61 10.78
CA ASN A 300 50.14 26.36 10.71
C ASN A 300 49.93 27.87 10.79
N THR A 301 48.86 28.40 10.20
CA THR A 301 48.53 29.83 10.25
C THR A 301 48.13 30.25 11.65
N ILE A 302 47.32 29.43 12.33
CA ILE A 302 46.93 29.66 13.73
C ILE A 302 48.16 29.61 14.63
N MET A 303 49.00 28.58 14.50
CA MET A 303 50.24 28.44 15.28
C MET A 303 51.17 29.63 15.10
N ARG A 304 51.42 30.09 13.86
CA ARG A 304 52.25 31.28 13.61
C ARG A 304 51.64 32.57 14.18
N ARG A 305 50.31 32.71 14.13
CA ARG A 305 49.61 33.85 14.74
C ARG A 305 49.74 33.82 16.25
N GLU A 306 49.58 32.66 16.88
CA GLU A 306 49.75 32.46 18.31
C GLU A 306 51.20 32.71 18.76
N GLU A 307 52.19 32.18 18.03
CA GLU A 307 53.61 32.46 18.27
C GLU A 307 53.90 33.96 18.20
N THR A 308 53.44 34.64 17.15
CA THR A 308 53.66 36.09 16.99
C THR A 308 52.98 36.89 18.10
N ALA A 309 51.75 36.53 18.48
CA ALA A 309 51.04 37.16 19.58
C ALA A 309 51.76 36.95 20.92
N SER A 310 52.24 35.73 21.17
CA SER A 310 53.04 35.37 22.34
C SER A 310 54.36 36.16 22.37
N THR A 311 55.12 36.21 21.28
CA THR A 311 56.38 36.97 21.21
C THR A 311 56.14 38.48 21.39
N ARG A 312 55.07 39.04 20.82
CA ARG A 312 54.70 40.45 21.05
C ARG A 312 54.34 40.71 22.50
N SER A 313 53.58 39.80 23.13
CA SER A 313 53.26 39.90 24.55
C SER A 313 54.52 39.85 25.40
N LEU A 314 55.43 38.90 25.13
CA LEU A 314 56.71 38.79 25.85
C LEU A 314 57.58 40.04 25.68
N LEU A 315 57.66 40.61 24.47
CA LEU A 315 58.39 41.85 24.22
C LEU A 315 57.80 43.03 25.00
N ASN A 316 56.47 43.15 25.03
CA ASN A 316 55.80 44.20 25.81
C ASN A 316 56.05 44.02 27.31
N THR A 317 55.99 42.78 27.81
CA THR A 317 56.35 42.47 29.20
C THR A 317 57.81 42.84 29.48
N ALA A 318 58.75 42.48 28.59
CA ALA A 318 60.18 42.79 28.76
C ALA A 318 60.43 44.31 28.83
N LYS A 319 59.80 45.10 27.94
CA LYS A 319 59.87 46.57 27.97
C LYS A 319 59.32 47.16 29.26
N LEU A 320 58.15 46.69 29.71
CA LEU A 320 57.55 47.13 30.98
C LEU A 320 58.44 46.79 32.19
N MET A 321 59.16 45.66 32.15
CA MET A 321 60.08 45.27 33.20
C MET A 321 61.41 46.06 33.16
N GLU A 322 61.88 46.46 31.97
CA GLU A 322 63.05 47.33 31.80
C GLU A 322 62.79 48.76 32.30
N GLU A 323 61.60 49.29 32.00
CA GLU A 323 61.20 50.65 32.42
C GLU A 323 60.88 50.75 33.93
N ASN A 324 60.59 49.63 34.60
CA ASN A 324 60.22 49.62 36.02
C ASN A 324 60.97 48.55 36.83
N SER A 325 61.98 49.01 37.59
CA SER A 325 62.84 48.12 38.40
C SER A 325 62.09 47.36 39.51
N MET A 326 61.00 47.91 40.04
CA MET A 326 60.17 47.22 41.05
C MET A 326 59.40 46.05 40.42
N LEU A 327 58.93 46.20 39.19
CA LEU A 327 58.26 45.14 38.41
C LEU A 327 59.23 43.99 38.08
N TRP A 328 60.48 44.31 37.73
CA TRP A 328 61.54 43.29 37.57
C TRP A 328 61.76 42.50 38.85
N LYS A 329 61.90 43.19 40.00
CA LYS A 329 62.11 42.55 41.31
C LYS A 329 60.93 41.68 41.74
N LEU A 330 59.70 42.13 41.54
CA LEU A 330 58.49 41.34 41.81
C LEU A 330 58.45 40.08 40.95
N LYS A 331 58.82 40.16 39.67
CA LYS A 331 58.84 38.99 38.79
C LYS A 331 59.95 38.01 39.17
N GLU A 332 61.12 38.50 39.57
CA GLU A 332 62.20 37.70 40.14
C GLU A 332 61.72 36.93 41.37
N MET A 333 61.00 37.60 42.28
CA MET A 333 60.42 36.95 43.46
C MET A 333 59.33 35.92 43.11
N GLU A 334 58.48 36.17 42.10
CA GLU A 334 57.51 35.19 41.60
C GLU A 334 58.19 33.93 41.04
N TYR A 335 59.32 34.08 40.34
CA TYR A 335 60.11 32.93 39.88
C TYR A 335 60.76 32.18 41.03
N VAL A 336 61.27 32.89 42.04
CA VAL A 336 61.80 32.27 43.28
C VAL A 336 60.70 31.51 44.02
N GLU A 337 59.48 32.06 44.11
CA GLU A 337 58.31 31.38 44.67
C GLU A 337 57.96 30.11 43.88
N LYS A 338 57.88 30.18 42.56
CA LYS A 338 57.64 28.99 41.70
C LYS A 338 58.73 27.92 41.83
N ILE A 339 59.98 28.33 41.99
CA ILE A 339 61.10 27.41 42.24
C ILE A 339 60.95 26.78 43.63
N ALA A 340 60.65 27.57 44.66
CA ALA A 340 60.42 27.08 46.01
C ALA A 340 59.24 26.09 46.08
N ASP A 341 58.13 26.39 45.40
CA ASP A 341 56.97 25.50 45.28
C ASP A 341 57.35 24.15 44.67
N LYS A 342 58.24 24.14 43.66
CA LYS A 342 58.69 22.92 42.98
C LYS A 342 59.73 22.12 43.77
N ILE A 343 60.39 22.73 44.75
CA ILE A 343 61.37 22.09 45.65
C ILE A 343 60.69 21.35 46.80
N SER A 344 59.43 21.66 47.12
CA SER A 344 58.61 21.03 48.17
C SER A 344 58.48 19.50 48.08
N SER A 345 58.87 18.88 46.96
CA SER A 345 58.81 17.42 46.76
C SER A 345 60.17 16.71 46.75
N ILE A 346 61.28 17.34 47.12
CA ILE A 346 62.53 16.61 47.37
C ILE A 346 62.47 15.98 48.77
N SER A 347 61.88 14.79 48.84
CA SER A 347 61.97 13.91 50.02
C SER A 347 63.43 13.46 50.18
N VAL A 348 64.13 14.05 51.14
CA VAL A 348 65.49 13.66 51.51
C VAL A 348 65.43 12.41 52.39
N ASN A 349 65.52 11.23 51.77
CA ASN A 349 65.85 10.00 52.47
C ASN A 349 67.38 9.80 52.43
N GLY A 350 68.04 10.08 53.57
CA GLY A 350 69.28 9.44 54.04
C GLY A 350 70.52 9.49 53.15
N ASN A 351 71.38 10.50 53.37
CA ASN A 351 72.81 10.35 53.74
C ASN A 351 73.54 11.69 53.50
N GLY A 352 74.23 12.17 54.53
CA GLY A 352 74.75 13.54 54.70
C GLY A 352 75.89 13.99 53.79
N VAL A 353 75.90 13.62 52.51
CA VAL A 353 76.94 14.00 51.54
C VAL A 353 76.51 15.20 50.67
N LEU A 354 75.22 15.52 50.61
CA LEU A 354 74.69 16.62 49.77
C LEU A 354 74.73 18.01 50.44
N ILE A 355 74.77 18.09 51.77
CA ILE A 355 74.83 19.38 52.49
C ILE A 355 76.17 20.09 52.24
N ASP A 356 77.27 19.33 52.09
CA ASP A 356 78.58 19.89 51.75
C ASP A 356 78.65 20.37 50.29
N GLN A 357 77.97 19.69 49.37
CA GLN A 357 77.88 20.13 47.97
C GLN A 357 77.01 21.39 47.81
N LEU A 358 75.92 21.51 48.55
CA LEU A 358 75.08 22.71 48.56
C LEU A 358 75.81 23.93 49.16
N LYS A 359 76.63 23.73 50.21
CA LYS A 359 77.50 24.79 50.74
C LYS A 359 78.55 25.27 49.72
N GLN A 360 79.10 24.37 48.91
CA GLN A 360 80.06 24.75 47.86
C GLN A 360 79.42 25.56 46.72
N ILE A 361 78.17 25.27 46.34
CA ILE A 361 77.48 25.99 45.26
C ILE A 361 77.02 27.39 45.72
N LEU A 362 76.62 27.54 46.99
CA LEU A 362 76.09 28.82 47.50
C LEU A 362 77.15 29.80 48.03
N VAL A 363 78.41 29.37 48.21
CA VAL A 363 79.48 30.23 48.78
C VAL A 363 80.64 30.50 47.80
N SER A 364 80.61 30.01 46.56
CA SER A 364 81.67 30.28 45.58
C SER A 364 81.33 31.41 44.62
N GLN A 365 81.67 32.65 45.00
CA GLN A 365 82.76 33.42 44.38
C GLN A 365 82.70 34.88 44.87
N LYS A 366 83.84 35.29 45.42
CA LYS A 366 84.27 36.67 45.56
C LYS A 366 84.97 37.08 44.28
#